data_AF-A0AAV0CJC4-F1
#
_entry.id   AF-A0AAV0CJC4-F1
#
_cell.length_a   1.000
_cell.length_b   1.000
_cell.length_c   1.000
_cell.angle_alpha   90.00
_cell.angle_beta   90.00
_cell.angle_gamma   90.00
#
_symmetry.space_group_name_H-M   'P 1'
#
loop_
_entity.id
_entity.type
_entity.pdbx_description
1 polymer ?
#
loop_
_entity_poly.entity_id
_entity_poly.type
_entity_poly.pdbx_seq_one_letter_code
_entity_poly.pdbx_strand_id
1 'polypeptide(L)'
;MNKLTTTTSMKTHDAHVIMQRLLPIALKEMLPEHVWSCITEISLLFQSICSSVLDVASLRRLQESVPILMCNLEKIMPPSFFDTMEHLIIHLPYEALTAGPVFYRWMYRFERFLGELKK
;
A
#
# COMPACT_ATOMS: atom_id res chain seq x y z
N MET A 1 -0.49 36.31 5.41
CA MET A 1 0.24 35.03 5.49
C MET A 1 -0.75 33.90 5.30
N ASN A 2 -0.64 33.21 4.18
CA ASN A 2 -1.57 32.18 3.75
C ASN A 2 -1.50 30.99 4.71
N LYS A 3 -2.64 30.59 5.27
CA LYS A 3 -2.79 29.29 5.92
C LYS A 3 -2.52 28.22 4.86
N LEU A 4 -1.28 27.75 4.80
CA LEU A 4 -0.96 26.49 4.16
C LEU A 4 -1.86 25.44 4.85
N THR A 5 -2.74 24.85 4.07
CA THR A 5 -3.68 23.81 4.47
C THR A 5 -2.91 22.62 5.03
N THR A 6 -2.67 22.63 6.34
CA THR A 6 -2.18 21.48 7.07
C THR A 6 -3.23 20.39 6.97
N THR A 7 -2.94 19.32 6.22
CA THR A 7 -3.71 18.08 6.16
C THR A 7 -3.55 17.29 7.46
N THR A 8 -3.76 17.92 8.62
CA THR A 8 -3.50 17.36 9.96
C THR A 8 -4.72 16.62 10.55
N SER A 9 -5.51 15.93 9.73
CA SER A 9 -6.62 15.08 10.21
C SER A 9 -6.76 13.73 9.51
N MET A 10 -5.80 13.33 8.66
CA MET A 10 -5.83 12.01 8.03
C MET A 10 -5.19 10.96 8.94
N LYS A 11 -5.94 9.92 9.32
CA LYS A 11 -5.35 8.77 10.02
C LYS A 11 -4.62 7.88 9.01
N THR A 12 -3.67 7.10 9.48
CA THR A 12 -2.92 6.11 8.68
C THR A 12 -3.85 5.15 7.92
N HIS A 13 -4.97 4.76 8.54
CA HIS A 13 -6.03 4.00 7.89
C HIS A 13 -6.58 4.68 6.63
N ASP A 14 -6.88 5.98 6.70
CA ASP A 14 -7.46 6.73 5.59
C ASP A 14 -6.46 6.87 4.45
N ALA A 15 -5.19 7.14 4.78
CA ALA A 15 -4.10 7.15 3.81
C ALA A 15 -3.93 5.78 3.12
N HIS A 16 -4.05 4.69 3.88
CA HIS A 16 -3.97 3.33 3.35
C HIS A 16 -5.13 3.03 2.38
N VAL A 17 -6.36 3.43 2.73
CA VAL A 17 -7.52 3.28 1.84
C VAL A 17 -7.34 4.09 0.56
N ILE A 18 -6.82 5.32 0.66
CA ILE A 18 -6.49 6.14 -0.51
C ILE A 18 -5.49 5.42 -1.40
N MET A 19 -4.39 4.92 -0.83
CA MET A 19 -3.35 4.17 -1.57
C MET A 19 -3.92 2.95 -2.30
N GLN A 20 -4.82 2.18 -1.68
CA GLN A 20 -5.38 0.97 -2.28
C GLN A 20 -6.43 1.22 -3.38
N ARG A 21 -7.18 2.33 -3.30
CA ARG A 21 -8.43 2.50 -4.06
C ARG A 21 -8.51 3.79 -4.84
N LEU A 22 -8.11 4.90 -4.24
CA LEU A 22 -8.35 6.24 -4.79
C LEU A 22 -7.15 6.78 -5.55
N LEU A 23 -5.94 6.37 -5.18
CA LEU A 23 -4.69 6.87 -5.76
C LEU A 23 -4.62 6.65 -7.30
N PRO A 24 -4.94 5.46 -7.86
CA PRO A 24 -4.93 5.27 -9.31
C PRO A 24 -5.97 6.10 -10.04
N ILE A 25 -7.13 6.31 -9.42
CA ILE A 25 -8.25 7.03 -10.02
C ILE A 25 -7.94 8.53 -10.03
N ALA A 26 -7.46 9.05 -8.91
CA ALA A 26 -7.13 10.47 -8.75
C ALA A 26 -6.00 10.93 -9.67
N LEU A 27 -5.06 10.03 -9.99
CA LEU A 27 -3.85 10.38 -10.74
C LEU A 27 -3.89 10.00 -12.23
N LYS A 28 -4.94 9.33 -12.70
CA LYS A 28 -5.02 8.77 -14.06
C LYS A 28 -4.75 9.79 -15.17
N GLU A 29 -5.41 10.93 -15.11
CA GLU A 29 -5.27 11.98 -16.14
C GLU A 29 -4.14 12.99 -15.81
N MET A 30 -3.45 12.80 -14.68
CA MET A 30 -2.42 13.72 -14.19
C MET A 30 -0.99 13.24 -14.45
N LEU A 31 -0.80 11.94 -14.72
CA LEU A 31 0.51 11.32 -14.82
C LEU A 31 0.73 10.67 -16.18
N PRO A 32 1.99 10.57 -16.66
CA PRO A 32 2.31 9.76 -17.80
C PRO A 32 1.89 8.30 -17.59
N GLU A 33 1.47 7.63 -18.67
CA GLU A 33 0.91 6.27 -18.62
C GLU A 33 1.82 5.27 -17.89
N HIS A 34 3.13 5.30 -18.13
CA HIS A 34 4.08 4.41 -17.48
C HIS A 34 4.16 4.62 -15.95
N VAL A 35 4.05 5.87 -15.48
CA VAL A 35 4.05 6.22 -14.05
C VAL A 35 2.75 5.78 -13.42
N TRP A 36 1.62 6.09 -14.09
CA TRP A 36 0.30 5.71 -13.62
C TRP A 36 0.13 4.19 -13.55
N SER A 37 0.66 3.43 -14.52
CA SER A 37 0.63 1.96 -14.51
C SER A 37 1.34 1.40 -13.27
N CYS A 38 2.55 1.89 -12.97
CA CYS A 38 3.28 1.46 -11.77
C CYS A 38 2.53 1.77 -10.48
N ILE A 39 1.96 2.97 -10.36
CA ILE A 39 1.15 3.34 -9.18
C ILE A 39 -0.08 2.43 -9.07
N THR A 40 -0.72 2.13 -10.19
CA THR A 40 -1.90 1.25 -10.25
C THR A 40 -1.55 -0.17 -9.81
N GLU A 41 -0.42 -0.71 -10.29
CA GLU A 41 0.06 -2.04 -9.90
C GLU A 41 0.35 -2.12 -8.40
N ILE A 42 0.95 -1.08 -7.80
CA ILE A 42 1.15 -1.01 -6.34
C ILE A 42 -0.18 -0.98 -5.60
N SER A 43 -1.14 -0.15 -6.04
CA SER A 43 -2.46 -0.10 -5.43
C SER A 43 -3.18 -1.45 -5.50
N LEU A 44 -3.08 -2.17 -6.63
CA LEU A 44 -3.67 -3.49 -6.82
C LEU A 44 -2.99 -4.56 -5.96
N LEU A 45 -1.66 -4.46 -5.77
CA LEU A 45 -0.93 -5.31 -4.84
C LEU A 45 -1.47 -5.16 -3.42
N PHE A 46 -1.54 -3.92 -2.92
CA PHE A 46 -2.03 -3.65 -1.57
C PHE A 46 -3.49 -4.07 -1.40
N GLN A 47 -4.31 -3.87 -2.43
CA GLN A 47 -5.69 -4.35 -2.45
C GLN A 47 -5.77 -5.88 -2.34
N SER A 48 -4.89 -6.61 -3.02
CA SER A 48 -4.89 -8.07 -3.03
C SER A 48 -4.45 -8.65 -1.68
N ILE A 49 -3.36 -8.14 -1.10
CA ILE A 49 -2.86 -8.64 0.19
C ILE A 49 -3.74 -8.23 1.38
N CYS A 50 -4.48 -7.12 1.26
CA CYS A 50 -5.38 -6.64 2.31
C CYS A 50 -6.82 -7.14 2.14
N SER A 51 -7.09 -7.99 1.15
CA SER A 51 -8.40 -8.61 0.98
C SER A 51 -8.77 -9.45 2.21
N SER A 52 -10.04 -9.42 2.58
CA SER A 52 -10.58 -10.31 3.63
C SER A 52 -10.54 -11.78 3.21
N VAL A 53 -10.56 -12.05 1.91
CA VAL A 53 -10.44 -13.38 1.31
C VAL A 53 -9.21 -13.39 0.41
N LEU A 54 -8.22 -14.22 0.75
CA LEU A 54 -6.98 -14.34 0.00
C LEU A 54 -7.11 -15.43 -1.07
N ASP A 55 -6.88 -15.06 -2.33
CA ASP A 55 -6.69 -16.03 -3.41
C ASP A 55 -5.21 -16.44 -3.49
N VAL A 56 -4.93 -17.69 -3.14
CA VAL A 56 -3.58 -18.26 -3.12
C VAL A 56 -2.93 -18.20 -4.51
N ALA A 57 -3.69 -18.44 -5.58
CA ALA A 57 -3.15 -18.41 -6.94
C ALA A 57 -2.71 -16.99 -7.32
N SER A 58 -3.53 -15.98 -7.01
CA SER A 58 -3.17 -14.57 -7.21
C SER A 58 -1.98 -14.15 -6.35
N LEU A 59 -1.91 -14.56 -5.08
CA LEU A 59 -0.78 -14.23 -4.22
C LEU A 59 0.55 -14.83 -4.70
N ARG A 60 0.54 -16.05 -5.26
CA ARG A 60 1.75 -16.65 -5.86
C ARG A 60 2.21 -15.86 -7.09
N ARG A 61 1.29 -15.47 -7.97
CA ARG A 61 1.61 -14.59 -9.11
C ARG A 61 2.17 -13.25 -8.64
N LEU A 62 1.58 -12.66 -7.60
CA LEU A 62 2.08 -11.42 -7.00
C LEU A 62 3.49 -11.60 -6.44
N GLN A 63 3.78 -12.71 -5.75
CA GLN A 63 5.12 -12.97 -5.23
C GLN A 63 6.19 -12.98 -6.33
N GLU A 64 5.85 -13.49 -7.52
CA GLU A 64 6.76 -13.51 -8.68
C GLU A 64 6.87 -12.13 -9.36
N SER A 65 5.79 -11.35 -9.42
CA SER A 65 5.76 -10.06 -10.11
C SER A 65 6.28 -8.89 -9.27
N VAL A 66 6.23 -8.99 -7.94
CA VAL A 66 6.58 -7.88 -7.04
C VAL A 66 8.00 -7.37 -7.16
N PRO A 67 9.05 -8.21 -7.29
CA PRO A 67 10.40 -7.71 -7.51
C PRO A 67 10.50 -6.82 -8.76
N ILE A 68 9.80 -7.20 -9.84
CA ILE A 68 9.75 -6.42 -11.09
C ILE A 68 9.03 -5.08 -10.86
N LEU A 69 7.92 -5.11 -10.12
CA LEU A 69 7.17 -3.90 -9.75
C LEU A 69 8.05 -2.93 -8.94
N MET A 70 8.81 -3.42 -7.96
CA MET A 70 9.74 -2.59 -7.18
C MET A 70 10.82 -1.97 -8.06
N CYS A 71 11.45 -2.75 -8.95
CA CYS A 71 12.43 -2.21 -9.90
C CYS A 71 11.82 -1.16 -10.85
N ASN A 72 10.56 -1.31 -11.23
CA ASN A 72 9.90 -0.31 -12.08
C ASN A 72 9.57 0.97 -11.30
N LEU A 73 9.18 0.85 -10.03
CA LEU A 73 8.99 2.00 -9.15
C LEU A 73 10.31 2.75 -8.93
N GLU A 74 11.42 2.04 -8.74
CA GLU A 74 12.77 2.60 -8.57
C GLU A 74 13.24 3.44 -9.76
N LYS A 75 12.80 3.10 -10.98
CA LYS A 75 13.10 3.89 -12.17
C LYS A 75 12.35 5.22 -12.22
N ILE A 76 11.21 5.31 -11.52
CA ILE A 76 10.30 6.46 -11.56
C ILE A 76 10.58 7.42 -10.41
N MET A 77 10.77 6.88 -9.21
CA MET A 77 10.91 7.65 -7.98
C MET A 77 12.38 8.05 -7.76
N PRO A 78 12.67 9.19 -7.11
CA PRO A 78 14.03 9.63 -6.88
C PRO A 78 14.76 8.64 -5.95
N PRO A 79 16.09 8.45 -6.07
CA PRO A 79 16.85 7.52 -5.23
C PRO A 79 16.71 7.79 -3.73
N SER A 80 16.47 9.05 -3.34
CA SER A 80 16.23 9.44 -1.94
C SER A 80 14.90 8.95 -1.36
N PHE A 81 13.99 8.44 -2.21
CA PHE A 81 12.72 7.87 -1.77
C PHE A 81 12.86 6.42 -1.29
N PHE A 82 13.88 5.69 -1.74
CA PHE A 82 14.05 4.29 -1.39
C PHE A 82 15.09 4.14 -0.28
N ASP A 83 14.62 3.69 0.86
CA ASP A 83 15.42 3.05 1.88
C ASP A 83 15.05 1.55 1.99
N THR A 84 15.50 0.88 3.05
CA THR A 84 15.25 -0.55 3.23
C THR A 84 13.76 -0.87 3.45
N MET A 85 12.97 0.10 3.93
CA MET A 85 11.57 -0.07 4.28
C MET A 85 10.67 -0.25 3.05
N GLU A 86 10.91 0.50 1.96
CA GLU A 86 10.12 0.38 0.73
C GLU A 86 10.28 -1.01 0.10
N HIS A 87 11.45 -1.64 0.28
CA HIS A 87 11.75 -2.97 -0.24
C HIS A 87 11.02 -4.10 0.51
N LEU A 88 10.48 -3.84 1.71
CA LEU A 88 9.71 -4.85 2.46
C LEU A 88 8.45 -5.30 1.72
N ILE A 89 7.97 -4.51 0.76
CA ILE A 89 6.85 -4.87 -0.11
C ILE A 89 7.08 -6.22 -0.80
N ILE A 90 8.34 -6.59 -1.08
CA ILE A 90 8.72 -7.88 -1.69
C ILE A 90 8.29 -9.09 -0.85
N HIS A 91 8.23 -8.94 0.47
CA HIS A 91 7.90 -10.03 1.38
C HIS A 91 6.39 -10.16 1.63
N LEU A 92 5.60 -9.12 1.36
CA LEU A 92 4.18 -9.08 1.71
C LEU A 92 3.34 -10.21 1.10
N PRO A 93 3.50 -10.61 -0.18
CA PRO A 93 2.75 -11.74 -0.72
C PRO A 93 3.06 -13.06 -0.02
N TYR A 94 4.33 -13.30 0.30
CA TYR A 94 4.76 -14.50 1.03
C TYR A 94 4.23 -14.50 2.47
N GLU A 95 4.25 -13.35 3.14
CA GLU A 95 3.66 -13.22 4.47
C GLU A 95 2.15 -13.48 4.46
N ALA A 96 1.43 -12.97 3.46
CA ALA A 96 -0.01 -13.21 3.34
C ALA A 96 -0.31 -14.71 3.09
N LEU A 97 0.53 -15.39 2.31
CA LEU A 97 0.42 -16.84 2.09
C LEU A 97 0.65 -17.66 3.37
N THR A 98 1.59 -17.24 4.22
CA THR A 98 2.01 -18.01 5.40
C THR A 98 1.17 -17.69 6.64
N ALA A 99 0.86 -16.43 6.86
CA ALA A 99 0.19 -15.96 8.08
C ALA A 99 -1.29 -15.61 7.88
N GLY A 100 -1.79 -15.70 6.64
CA GLY A 100 -3.20 -15.43 6.33
C GLY A 100 -3.54 -13.94 6.22
N PRO A 101 -4.85 -13.59 6.28
CA PRO A 101 -5.34 -12.24 6.01
C PRO A 101 -4.71 -11.18 6.91
N VAL A 102 -4.21 -10.12 6.28
CA VAL A 102 -3.47 -9.03 6.93
C VAL A 102 -4.31 -8.29 7.98
N PHE A 103 -5.63 -8.23 7.82
CA PHE A 103 -6.55 -7.56 8.76
C PHE A 103 -6.43 -8.05 10.21
N TYR A 104 -6.12 -9.33 10.42
CA TYR A 104 -5.96 -9.88 11.77
C TYR A 104 -4.63 -9.52 12.44
N ARG A 105 -3.65 -9.08 11.63
CA ARG A 105 -2.26 -8.86 12.07
C ARG A 105 -1.91 -7.36 12.16
N TRP A 106 -2.73 -6.48 11.62
CA TRP A 106 -2.48 -5.04 11.65
C TRP A 106 -2.67 -4.41 13.03
N MET A 107 -1.77 -3.47 13.35
CA MET A 107 -1.80 -2.69 14.58
C MET A 107 -3.08 -1.88 14.76
N TYR A 108 -3.72 -1.43 13.67
CA TYR A 108 -4.91 -0.57 13.73
C TYR A 108 -6.07 -1.16 14.55
N ARG A 109 -6.21 -2.48 14.60
CA ARG A 109 -7.25 -3.12 15.41
C ARG A 109 -6.94 -2.97 16.90
N PHE A 110 -5.70 -3.19 17.28
CA PHE A 110 -5.22 -3.07 18.66
C PHE A 110 -5.20 -1.62 19.13
N GLU A 111 -4.72 -0.71 18.28
CA GLU A 111 -4.70 0.74 18.57
C GLU A 111 -6.12 1.30 18.79
N ARG A 112 -7.09 0.90 17.96
CA ARG A 112 -8.50 1.31 18.14
C ARG A 112 -9.07 0.81 19.46
N PHE A 113 -8.85 -0.46 19.78
CA PHE A 113 -9.29 -1.06 21.04
C PHE A 113 -8.66 -0.37 22.26
N LEU A 114 -7.35 -0.14 22.26
CA LEU A 114 -6.67 0.59 23.33
C LEU A 114 -7.17 2.04 23.45
N GLY A 115 -7.51 2.68 22.33
CA GLY A 115 -8.09 4.01 22.32
C GLY A 115 -9.49 4.06 22.95
N GLU A 116 -10.28 2.99 22.84
CA GLU A 116 -11.56 2.87 23.54
C GLU A 116 -11.39 2.66 25.04
N LEU A 117 -10.41 1.84 25.46
CA LEU A 117 -10.12 1.58 26.87
C LEU A 117 -9.55 2.79 27.63
N LYS A 118 -8.94 3.75 26.92
CA LYS A 118 -8.39 4.99 27.50
C LYS A 118 -9.45 6.09 27.71
N LYS A 119 -10.65 5.90 27.19
CA LYS A 119 -11.79 6.81 27.43
C LYS A 119 -12.44 6.46 28.76
#